data_AF-A0A975YHI7-F1
#
_entry.id   AF-A0A975YHI7-F1
#
_cell.length_a   1.000
_cell.length_b   1.000
_cell.length_c   1.000
_cell.angle_alpha   90.00
_cell.angle_beta   90.00
_cell.angle_gamma   90.00
#
_symmetry.space_group_name_H-M   'P 1'
#
loop_
_entity.id
_entity.type
_entity.pdbx_description
1 polymer ?
#
loop_
_entity_poly.entity_id
_entity_poly.type
_entity_poly.pdbx_seq_one_letter_code
_entity_poly.pdbx_strand_id
1 'polypeptide(L)'
;MLSWQETSILIHDGEVAMQAHQHVTPTDTRPVDVLSAVATDVKDVTEGYVTMIDRAEDDLKPFVQLLRALHVSHLRELFAELQHLGGHPKDTGSYMATVHTAVATLRDWTGTLDASGLPQIIDGEDTIIASYDAALNDLQKHPAQRSLIEKHRAALATHVDALRD
;
A
#
# COMPACT_ATOMS: atom_id res chain seq x y z
N MET A 1 49.15 -28.82 -48.88
CA MET A 1 48.34 -28.63 -47.65
C MET A 1 49.32 -28.51 -46.50
N LEU A 2 49.38 -27.33 -45.90
CA LEU A 2 50.49 -26.87 -45.04
C LEU A 2 50.45 -27.52 -43.64
N SER A 3 51.63 -27.94 -43.22
CA SER A 3 52.06 -28.29 -41.85
C SER A 3 52.08 -27.06 -40.94
N TRP A 4 51.92 -27.24 -39.62
CA TRP A 4 52.89 -26.89 -38.55
C TRP A 4 52.22 -26.80 -37.17
N GLN A 5 52.95 -27.26 -36.16
CA GLN A 5 52.67 -27.22 -34.73
C GLN A 5 53.06 -25.86 -34.10
N GLU A 6 52.58 -25.66 -32.86
CA GLU A 6 53.13 -24.84 -31.75
C GLU A 6 53.03 -23.30 -31.73
N THR A 7 52.85 -22.81 -30.49
CA THR A 7 53.19 -21.48 -29.91
C THR A 7 52.27 -20.30 -30.31
N SER A 8 51.80 -19.41 -29.43
CA SER A 8 52.30 -18.95 -28.13
C SER A 8 51.16 -18.44 -27.24
N ILE A 9 51.26 -18.70 -25.93
CA ILE A 9 50.72 -17.81 -24.91
C ILE A 9 51.52 -16.52 -25.01
N LEU A 10 50.86 -15.44 -25.44
CA LEU A 10 51.41 -14.09 -25.40
C LEU A 10 50.62 -13.35 -24.33
N ILE A 11 51.19 -13.31 -23.12
CA ILE A 11 50.81 -12.33 -22.10
C ILE A 11 51.26 -10.98 -22.67
N HIS A 12 50.31 -10.18 -23.12
CA HIS A 12 50.53 -8.75 -23.28
C HIS A 12 50.02 -8.06 -22.02
N ASP A 13 50.96 -7.45 -21.30
CA ASP A 13 50.69 -6.39 -20.34
C ASP A 13 49.74 -5.35 -20.93
N GLY A 14 48.78 -4.92 -20.09
CA GLY A 14 48.00 -3.72 -20.33
C GLY A 14 46.52 -3.99 -20.56
N GLU A 15 45.74 -3.55 -19.58
CA GLU A 15 44.28 -3.43 -19.61
C GLU A 15 43.51 -4.68 -19.17
N VAL A 16 43.41 -4.82 -17.84
CA VAL A 16 42.27 -5.47 -17.21
C VAL A 16 41.03 -4.67 -17.67
N ALA A 17 40.42 -5.09 -18.77
CA ALA A 17 39.07 -4.70 -19.09
C ALA A 17 38.23 -5.12 -17.89
N MET A 18 37.89 -4.13 -17.06
CA MET A 18 36.92 -4.27 -15.99
C MET A 18 35.67 -4.82 -16.65
N GLN A 19 35.48 -6.14 -16.53
CA GLN A 19 34.17 -6.73 -16.70
C GLN A 19 33.29 -5.96 -15.72
N ALA A 20 32.44 -5.12 -16.27
CA ALA A 20 31.38 -4.44 -15.56
C ALA A 20 30.58 -5.55 -14.90
N HIS A 21 30.95 -5.85 -13.65
CA HIS A 21 30.09 -6.55 -12.73
C HIS A 21 28.84 -5.70 -12.76
N GLN A 22 27.77 -6.25 -13.35
CA GLN A 22 26.45 -5.69 -13.21
C GLN A 22 26.26 -5.54 -11.70
N HIS A 23 26.40 -4.31 -11.22
CA HIS A 23 25.97 -3.94 -9.90
C HIS A 23 24.47 -4.16 -9.97
N VAL A 24 24.01 -5.33 -9.54
CA VAL A 24 22.62 -5.51 -9.12
C VAL A 24 22.51 -4.60 -7.91
N THR A 25 22.18 -3.33 -8.16
CA THR A 25 21.76 -2.42 -7.10
C THR A 25 20.63 -3.14 -6.37
N PRO A 26 20.71 -3.31 -5.03
CA PRO A 26 19.58 -3.83 -4.29
C PRO A 26 18.37 -2.94 -4.64
N THR A 27 17.35 -3.54 -5.24
CA THR A 27 16.10 -2.85 -5.53
C THR A 27 15.60 -2.25 -4.23
N ASP A 28 15.36 -0.94 -4.20
CA ASP A 28 14.80 -0.28 -3.03
C ASP A 28 13.39 -0.84 -2.79
N THR A 29 13.24 -1.72 -1.79
CA THR A 29 11.96 -2.37 -1.48
C THR A 29 11.04 -1.50 -0.66
N ARG A 30 11.51 -0.35 -0.15
CA ARG A 30 10.72 0.52 0.75
C ARG A 30 9.35 0.87 0.18
N PRO A 31 9.21 1.23 -1.11
CA PRO A 31 7.88 1.53 -1.66
C PRO A 31 6.95 0.32 -1.63
N VAL A 32 7.49 -0.88 -1.87
CA VAL A 32 6.70 -2.12 -1.80
C VAL A 32 6.24 -2.38 -0.36
N ASP A 33 7.15 -2.25 0.61
CA ASP A 33 6.85 -2.48 2.03
C ASP A 33 5.80 -1.48 2.54
N VAL A 34 5.98 -0.18 2.24
CA VAL A 34 5.08 0.90 2.65
C VAL A 34 3.70 0.77 2.00
N LEU A 35 3.62 0.57 0.69
CA LEU A 35 2.34 0.42 0.01
C LEU A 35 1.61 -0.86 0.41
N SER A 36 2.34 -1.93 0.75
CA SER A 36 1.75 -3.16 1.27
C SER A 36 1.11 -2.95 2.64
N ALA A 37 1.78 -2.22 3.54
CA ALA A 37 1.23 -1.89 4.85
C ALA A 37 -0.07 -1.09 4.74
N VAL A 38 -0.07 -0.02 3.92
CA VAL A 38 -1.28 0.77 3.64
C VAL A 38 -2.38 -0.08 3.02
N ALA A 39 -2.06 -0.94 2.04
CA ALA A 39 -3.04 -1.81 1.41
C ALA A 39 -3.68 -2.79 2.41
N THR A 40 -2.92 -3.27 3.40
CA THR A 40 -3.47 -4.10 4.49
C THR A 40 -4.45 -3.30 5.36
N ASP A 41 -4.08 -2.11 5.81
CA ASP A 41 -4.97 -1.26 6.62
C ASP A 41 -6.27 -0.92 5.87
N VAL A 42 -6.17 -0.56 4.59
CA VAL A 42 -7.33 -0.22 3.74
C VAL A 42 -8.20 -1.46 3.45
N LYS A 43 -7.60 -2.65 3.32
CA LYS A 43 -8.35 -3.90 3.14
C LYS A 43 -9.14 -4.22 4.39
N ASP A 44 -8.52 -4.09 5.55
CA ASP A 44 -9.12 -4.42 6.83
C ASP A 44 -10.32 -3.51 7.15
N VAL A 45 -10.21 -2.19 6.92
CA VAL A 45 -11.36 -1.26 7.06
C VAL A 45 -12.48 -1.59 6.05
N THR A 46 -12.13 -1.99 4.82
CA THR A 46 -13.11 -2.38 3.79
C THR A 46 -13.92 -3.61 4.21
N GLU A 47 -13.27 -4.60 4.84
CA GLU A 47 -13.92 -5.78 5.40
C GLU A 47 -14.81 -5.42 6.61
N GLY A 48 -14.39 -4.47 7.44
CA GLY A 48 -15.23 -3.87 8.49
C GLY A 48 -16.55 -3.32 7.95
N TYR A 49 -16.51 -2.57 6.84
CA TYR A 49 -17.72 -2.04 6.21
C TYR A 49 -18.68 -3.09 5.68
N VAL A 50 -18.19 -4.24 5.21
CA VAL A 50 -19.06 -5.36 4.82
C VAL A 50 -19.87 -5.86 6.02
N THR A 51 -19.29 -5.83 7.22
CA THR A 51 -19.99 -6.24 8.45
C THR A 51 -20.99 -5.19 8.94
N MET A 52 -20.68 -3.90 8.73
CA MET A 52 -21.51 -2.77 9.17
C MET A 52 -22.70 -2.49 8.25
N ILE A 53 -22.59 -2.69 6.93
CA ILE A 53 -23.64 -2.30 5.97
C ILE A 53 -24.99 -2.97 6.23
N ASP A 54 -24.98 -4.23 6.69
CA ASP A 54 -26.18 -5.01 7.00
C ASP A 54 -26.85 -4.56 8.31
N ARG A 55 -26.13 -3.78 9.13
CA ARG A 55 -26.54 -3.31 10.46
C ARG A 55 -26.73 -1.79 10.53
N ALA A 56 -26.42 -1.08 9.45
CA ALA A 56 -26.64 0.35 9.31
C ALA A 56 -28.14 0.65 9.20
N GLU A 57 -28.57 1.74 9.83
CA GLU A 57 -29.87 2.34 9.55
C GLU A 57 -29.93 2.87 8.11
N ASP A 58 -31.14 3.00 7.56
CA ASP A 58 -31.35 3.29 6.14
C ASP A 58 -30.76 4.64 5.70
N ASP A 59 -30.67 5.60 6.63
CA ASP A 59 -30.07 6.92 6.43
C ASP A 59 -28.53 6.89 6.42
N LEU A 60 -27.90 5.95 7.13
CA LEU A 60 -26.45 5.79 7.17
C LEU A 60 -25.89 4.82 6.11
N LYS A 61 -26.72 3.92 5.57
CA LYS A 61 -26.32 2.98 4.51
C LYS A 61 -25.65 3.64 3.31
N PRO A 62 -26.16 4.75 2.73
CA PRO A 62 -25.52 5.40 1.58
C PRO A 62 -24.09 5.86 1.89
N PHE A 63 -23.87 6.33 3.11
CA PHE A 63 -22.57 6.81 3.55
C PHE A 63 -21.57 5.67 3.73
N VAL A 64 -21.98 4.60 4.42
CA VAL A 64 -21.18 3.37 4.58
C VAL A 64 -20.81 2.76 3.22
N GLN A 65 -21.75 2.75 2.28
CA GLN A 65 -21.51 2.29 0.91
C GLN A 65 -20.49 3.16 0.17
N LEU A 66 -20.57 4.48 0.35
CA LEU A 66 -19.68 5.44 -0.28
C LEU A 66 -18.23 5.25 0.21
N LEU A 67 -18.00 5.20 1.52
CA LEU A 67 -16.65 4.97 2.07
C LEU A 67 -16.09 3.61 1.66
N ARG A 68 -16.91 2.56 1.70
CA ARG A 68 -16.50 1.24 1.22
C ARG A 68 -16.08 1.28 -0.26
N ALA A 69 -16.86 1.95 -1.11
CA ALA A 69 -16.53 2.07 -2.53
C ALA A 69 -15.23 2.85 -2.76
N LEU A 70 -14.99 3.89 -1.96
CA LEU A 70 -13.76 4.67 -1.98
C LEU A 70 -12.54 3.80 -1.64
N HIS A 71 -12.60 3.05 -0.54
CA HIS A 71 -11.51 2.15 -0.13
C HIS A 71 -11.25 1.02 -1.13
N VAL A 72 -12.30 0.43 -1.73
CA VAL A 72 -12.14 -0.54 -2.83
C VAL A 72 -11.40 0.07 -4.02
N SER A 73 -11.69 1.34 -4.36
CA SER A 73 -10.96 2.03 -5.42
C SER A 73 -9.48 2.25 -5.04
N HIS A 74 -9.20 2.64 -3.80
CA HIS A 74 -7.83 2.80 -3.30
C HIS A 74 -7.05 1.48 -3.37
N LEU A 75 -7.62 0.36 -2.91
CA LEU A 75 -6.98 -0.96 -2.99
C LEU A 75 -6.62 -1.35 -4.41
N ARG A 76 -7.51 -1.10 -5.37
CA ARG A 76 -7.23 -1.39 -6.78
C ARG A 76 -6.02 -0.61 -7.29
N GLU A 77 -5.91 0.67 -6.94
CA GLU A 77 -4.78 1.52 -7.34
C GLU A 77 -3.48 1.11 -6.63
N LEU A 78 -3.54 0.80 -5.32
CA LEU A 78 -2.40 0.32 -4.54
C LEU A 78 -1.87 -1.01 -5.09
N PHE A 79 -2.75 -1.97 -5.40
CA PHE A 79 -2.33 -3.25 -5.97
C PHE A 79 -1.79 -3.12 -7.40
N ALA A 80 -2.30 -2.17 -8.19
CA ALA A 80 -1.73 -1.90 -9.51
C ALA A 80 -0.29 -1.37 -9.38
N GLU A 81 -0.06 -0.45 -8.44
CA GLU A 81 1.28 0.10 -8.19
C GLU A 81 2.24 -0.93 -7.58
N LEU A 82 1.77 -1.77 -6.65
CA LEU A 82 2.57 -2.87 -6.10
C LEU A 82 3.03 -3.84 -7.20
N GLN A 83 2.15 -4.20 -8.13
CA GLN A 83 2.51 -5.04 -9.28
C GLN A 83 3.51 -4.36 -10.21
N HIS A 84 3.37 -3.06 -10.45
CA HIS A 84 4.31 -2.27 -11.24
C HIS A 84 5.71 -2.26 -10.62
N LEU A 85 5.80 -2.17 -9.28
CA LEU A 85 7.05 -2.23 -8.53
C LEU A 85 7.65 -3.65 -8.45
N GLY A 86 6.98 -4.66 -9.02
CA GLY A 86 7.41 -6.05 -8.95
C GLY A 86 7.08 -6.74 -7.62
N GLY A 87 6.30 -6.10 -6.75
CA GLY A 87 5.73 -6.72 -5.56
C GLY A 87 4.54 -7.62 -5.90
N HIS A 88 4.31 -8.68 -5.12
CA HIS A 88 3.15 -9.53 -5.29
C HIS A 88 2.05 -9.19 -4.27
N PRO A 89 0.79 -8.99 -4.71
CA PRO A 89 -0.32 -8.75 -3.79
C PRO A 89 -0.51 -9.86 -2.75
N LYS A 90 -0.08 -11.09 -3.05
CA LYS A 90 -0.12 -12.22 -2.10
C LYS A 90 0.79 -12.04 -0.88
N ASP A 91 1.77 -11.13 -0.94
CA ASP A 91 2.69 -10.87 0.16
C ASP A 91 2.10 -9.88 1.18
N THR A 92 1.04 -9.14 0.82
CA THR A 92 0.34 -8.22 1.74
C THR A 92 -0.24 -8.90 2.99
N GLY A 93 -0.55 -10.20 2.92
CA GLY A 93 -0.97 -10.98 4.07
C GLY A 93 0.17 -11.42 5.02
N SER A 94 1.44 -11.19 4.67
CA SER A 94 2.60 -11.75 5.39
C SER A 94 3.65 -10.72 5.87
N TYR A 95 3.44 -9.41 5.71
CA TYR A 95 4.32 -8.40 6.29
C TYR A 95 3.92 -8.08 7.74
N MET A 96 4.47 -8.89 8.66
CA MET A 96 4.23 -8.93 10.11
C MET A 96 4.84 -7.75 10.89
N ALA A 97 4.32 -6.52 10.80
CA ALA A 97 4.82 -5.46 11.71
C ALA A 97 3.85 -4.40 12.25
N THR A 98 2.64 -4.22 11.73
CA THR A 98 1.74 -3.23 12.34
C THR A 98 0.29 -3.71 12.32
N VAL A 99 -0.11 -4.35 13.42
CA VAL A 99 -1.54 -4.55 13.71
C VAL A 99 -2.08 -3.21 14.21
N HIS A 100 -2.69 -2.40 13.34
CA HIS A 100 -3.31 -1.14 13.77
C HIS A 100 -4.61 -1.43 14.56
N THR A 101 -4.68 -0.91 15.80
CA THR A 101 -5.78 -1.11 16.77
C THR A 101 -7.17 -0.74 16.23
N ALA A 102 -7.28 0.15 15.23
CA ALA A 102 -8.57 0.60 14.70
C ALA A 102 -9.36 -0.47 13.93
N VAL A 103 -8.67 -1.45 13.35
CA VAL A 103 -9.30 -2.57 12.64
C VAL A 103 -10.07 -3.48 13.61
N ALA A 104 -9.53 -3.71 14.81
CA ALA A 104 -10.21 -4.49 15.83
C ALA A 104 -11.53 -3.82 16.25
N THR A 105 -11.54 -2.49 16.36
CA THR A 105 -12.72 -1.70 16.74
C THR A 105 -13.87 -1.84 15.74
N LEU A 106 -13.59 -1.85 14.43
CA LEU A 106 -14.62 -2.03 13.40
C LEU A 106 -15.05 -3.49 13.24
N ARG A 107 -14.13 -4.45 13.40
CA ARG A 107 -14.44 -5.88 13.29
C ARG A 107 -15.24 -6.41 14.48
N ASP A 108 -15.01 -5.88 15.67
CA ASP A 108 -15.65 -6.33 16.91
C ASP A 108 -16.97 -5.61 17.21
N TRP A 109 -17.46 -4.78 16.27
CA TRP A 109 -18.69 -4.02 16.45
C TRP A 109 -19.94 -4.90 16.29
N THR A 110 -20.77 -4.96 17.33
CA THR A 110 -21.96 -5.85 17.41
C THR A 110 -23.30 -5.10 17.51
N GLY A 111 -23.31 -3.77 17.43
CA GLY A 111 -24.50 -2.92 17.61
C GLY A 111 -25.35 -2.72 16.35
N THR A 112 -26.34 -1.82 16.43
CA THR A 112 -27.01 -1.18 15.28
C THR A 112 -26.30 0.13 14.98
N LEU A 113 -26.02 0.42 13.70
CA LEU A 113 -25.28 1.61 13.32
C LEU A 113 -26.30 2.70 13.02
N ASP A 114 -26.56 3.50 14.05
CA ASP A 114 -27.32 4.74 14.04
C ASP A 114 -26.38 5.95 14.15
N ALA A 115 -26.92 7.15 14.28
CA ALA A 115 -26.13 8.37 14.40
C ALA A 115 -25.10 8.35 15.56
N SER A 116 -25.30 7.53 16.60
CA SER A 116 -24.35 7.38 17.70
C SER A 116 -23.10 6.57 17.34
N GLY A 117 -23.14 5.84 16.22
CA GLY A 117 -22.00 5.12 15.65
C GLY A 117 -21.13 5.95 14.70
N LEU A 118 -21.58 7.15 14.28
CA LEU A 118 -20.79 8.05 13.42
C LEU A 118 -19.40 8.38 14.00
N PRO A 119 -19.23 8.70 15.30
CA PRO A 119 -17.91 8.93 15.88
C PRO A 119 -16.96 7.73 15.71
N GLN A 120 -17.47 6.50 15.82
CA GLN A 120 -16.64 5.29 15.66
C GLN A 120 -16.19 5.09 14.22
N ILE A 121 -17.03 5.47 13.25
CA ILE A 121 -16.64 5.49 11.83
C ILE A 121 -15.56 6.54 11.60
N ILE A 122 -15.74 7.75 12.12
CA ILE A 122 -14.76 8.84 12.00
C ILE A 122 -13.41 8.41 12.60
N ASP A 123 -13.41 7.83 13.79
CA ASP A 123 -12.19 7.33 14.45
C ASP A 123 -11.49 6.24 13.63
N GLY A 124 -12.27 5.34 13.01
CA GLY A 124 -11.77 4.33 12.10
C GLY A 124 -11.08 4.95 10.88
N GLU A 125 -11.70 5.94 10.26
CA GLU A 125 -11.15 6.62 9.10
C GLU A 125 -9.96 7.53 9.42
N ASP A 126 -9.95 8.17 10.59
CA ASP A 126 -8.79 8.94 11.07
C ASP A 126 -7.56 8.05 11.23
N THR A 127 -7.75 6.76 11.58
CA THR A 127 -6.65 5.81 11.62
C THR A 127 -6.09 5.50 10.24
N ILE A 128 -6.94 5.41 9.22
CA ILE A 128 -6.51 5.22 7.82
C ILE A 128 -5.81 6.48 7.30
N ILE A 129 -6.30 7.68 7.64
CA ILE A 129 -5.61 8.95 7.34
C ILE A 129 -4.23 8.97 7.98
N ALA A 130 -4.09 8.54 9.23
CA ALA A 130 -2.81 8.44 9.91
C ALA A 130 -1.85 7.43 9.24
N SER A 131 -2.37 6.30 8.74
CA SER A 131 -1.58 5.33 7.95
C SER A 131 -1.06 5.97 6.65
N TYR A 132 -1.88 6.74 5.94
CA TYR A 132 -1.42 7.52 4.80
C TYR A 132 -0.36 8.55 5.19
N ASP A 133 -0.53 9.27 6.30
CA ASP A 133 0.46 10.25 6.79
C ASP A 133 1.82 9.60 7.11
N ALA A 134 1.81 8.43 7.73
CA ALA A 134 3.03 7.65 7.95
C ALA A 134 3.69 7.26 6.62
N ALA A 135 2.91 6.74 5.66
CA ALA A 135 3.42 6.37 4.34
C ALA A 135 4.01 7.56 3.57
N LEU A 136 3.42 8.75 3.68
CA LEU A 136 3.96 9.98 3.05
C LEU A 136 5.33 10.38 3.58
N ASN A 137 5.60 10.12 4.86
CA ASN A 137 6.90 10.36 5.48
C ASN A 137 7.95 9.34 5.00
N ASP A 138 7.57 8.08 4.82
CA ASP A 138 8.48 7.02 4.38
C ASP A 138 8.76 7.09 2.86
N LEU A 139 7.83 7.65 2.07
CA LEU A 139 7.93 7.80 0.62
C LEU A 139 8.57 9.12 0.15
N GLN A 140 9.31 9.84 1.00
CA GLN A 140 9.93 11.12 0.66
C GLN A 140 10.81 11.09 -0.62
N LYS A 141 11.44 9.95 -0.92
CA LYS A 141 12.30 9.75 -2.09
C LYS A 141 11.58 9.12 -3.29
N HIS A 142 10.28 8.90 -3.18
CA HIS A 142 9.47 8.10 -4.09
C HIS A 142 8.26 8.92 -4.58
N PRO A 143 8.48 9.96 -5.42
CA PRO A 143 7.47 10.97 -5.73
C PRO A 143 6.22 10.40 -6.41
N ALA A 144 6.35 9.36 -7.24
CA ALA A 144 5.21 8.73 -7.90
C ALA A 144 4.26 8.07 -6.87
N GLN A 145 4.83 7.29 -5.95
CA GLN A 145 4.07 6.60 -4.91
C GLN A 145 3.54 7.59 -3.87
N ARG A 146 4.31 8.63 -3.54
CA ARG A 146 3.88 9.72 -2.66
C ARG A 146 2.65 10.43 -3.23
N SER A 147 2.63 10.76 -4.53
CA SER A 147 1.46 11.37 -5.17
C SER A 147 0.21 10.47 -5.17
N LEU A 148 0.38 9.15 -5.29
CA LEU A 148 -0.73 8.20 -5.15
C LEU A 148 -1.33 8.26 -3.74
N ILE A 149 -0.49 8.23 -2.70
CA ILE A 149 -0.94 8.31 -1.30
C ILE A 149 -1.57 9.68 -0.99
N GLU A 150 -1.01 10.78 -1.49
CA GLU A 150 -1.58 12.13 -1.31
C GLU A 150 -3.01 12.20 -1.88
N LYS A 151 -3.22 11.63 -3.07
CA LYS A 151 -4.54 11.55 -3.70
C LYS A 151 -5.53 10.78 -2.83
N HIS A 152 -5.16 9.59 -2.34
CA HIS A 152 -6.03 8.75 -1.51
C HIS A 152 -6.38 9.42 -0.19
N ARG A 153 -5.38 10.00 0.49
CA ARG A 153 -5.55 10.73 1.74
C ARG A 153 -6.49 11.92 1.58
N ALA A 154 -6.29 12.75 0.56
CA ALA A 154 -7.12 13.94 0.33
C ALA A 154 -8.57 13.56 0.00
N ALA A 155 -8.77 12.50 -0.80
CA ALA A 155 -10.09 11.99 -1.11
C ALA A 155 -10.81 11.49 0.16
N LEU A 156 -10.12 10.73 1.01
CA LEU A 156 -10.69 10.23 2.26
C LEU A 156 -11.01 11.37 3.24
N ALA A 157 -10.07 12.27 3.48
CA ALA A 157 -10.26 13.42 4.38
C ALA A 157 -11.49 14.25 4.00
N THR A 158 -11.70 14.48 2.70
CA THR A 158 -12.89 15.20 2.19
C THR A 158 -14.20 14.54 2.65
N HIS A 159 -14.28 13.21 2.62
CA HIS A 159 -15.49 12.48 3.02
C HIS A 159 -15.65 12.41 4.54
N VAL A 160 -14.55 12.31 5.28
CA VAL A 160 -14.56 12.31 6.75
C VAL A 160 -14.95 13.68 7.29
N ASP A 161 -14.45 14.77 6.70
CA ASP A 161 -14.82 16.11 7.10
C ASP A 161 -16.32 16.38 6.86
N ALA A 162 -16.87 15.89 5.76
CA ALA A 162 -18.31 15.99 5.47
C ALA A 162 -19.20 15.24 6.47
N LEU A 163 -18.67 14.29 7.26
CA LEU A 163 -19.40 13.65 8.36
C LEU A 163 -19.39 14.46 9.65
N ARG A 164 -18.41 15.34 9.81
CA ARG A 164 -18.21 16.13 11.04
C ARG A 164 -19.10 17.37 11.07
N ASP A 165 -19.54 17.83 9.89
CA ASP A 165 -20.40 18.99 9.67
C ASP A 165 -21.89 18.70 9.97
#